data_AF-A0A944F9L4-F1
#
_entry.id   AF-A0A944F9L4-F1
#
_cell.length_a   1.000
_cell.length_b   1.000
_cell.length_c   1.000
_cell.angle_alpha   90.00
_cell.angle_beta   90.00
_cell.angle_gamma   90.00
#
_symmetry.space_group_name_H-M   'P 1'
#
loop_
_entity.id
_entity.type
_entity.pdbx_description
1 polymer ?
#
loop_
_entity_poly.entity_id
_entity_poly.type
_entity_poly.pdbx_seq_one_letter_code
_entity_poly.pdbx_strand_id
1 'polypeptide(L)'
;MSTSDADGLLAEQLLRLTRRLHRIQREQMEPIGITPAQSRLLRTVSHYDVHHEPPPRMADLAKRLDVVPRAVTTLVDGLEASGRVRRVPDPTNRRVIRIELTDIGRATLRALRTARRDAAEDILAPLDADQREVLGGLLSALVDGMPERRC
;
A
#
# COMPACT_ATOMS: atom_id res chain seq x y z
N MET A 1 33.14 -21.66 -2.27
CA MET A 1 32.21 -20.63 -1.75
C MET A 1 31.16 -21.36 -0.96
N SER A 2 31.11 -21.17 0.35
CA SER A 2 30.16 -21.88 1.22
C SER A 2 28.77 -21.29 1.06
N THR A 3 27.71 -22.09 1.17
CA THR A 3 26.31 -21.66 1.07
C THR A 3 26.00 -20.42 1.93
N SER A 4 26.65 -20.33 3.11
CA SER A 4 26.57 -19.17 4.01
C SER A 4 27.04 -17.84 3.42
N ASP A 5 28.02 -17.84 2.50
CA ASP A 5 28.50 -16.62 1.84
C ASP A 5 27.55 -16.19 0.72
N ALA A 6 26.94 -17.16 0.04
CA ALA A 6 25.97 -16.91 -1.03
C ALA A 6 24.67 -16.32 -0.46
N ASP A 7 24.20 -16.84 0.67
CA ASP A 7 23.03 -16.34 1.39
C ASP A 7 23.24 -14.89 1.88
N GLY A 8 24.44 -14.58 2.39
CA GLY A 8 24.81 -13.23 2.80
C GLY A 8 24.79 -12.22 1.64
N LEU A 9 25.32 -12.61 0.48
CA LEU A 9 25.30 -11.78 -0.73
C LEU A 9 23.86 -11.54 -1.22
N LEU A 10 23.01 -12.57 -1.21
CA LEU A 10 21.61 -12.47 -1.61
C LEU A 10 20.83 -11.53 -0.68
N ALA A 11 21.06 -11.63 0.64
CA ALA A 11 20.46 -10.73 1.61
C ALA A 11 20.87 -9.26 1.36
N GLU A 12 22.14 -9.01 1.03
CA GLU A 12 22.61 -7.67 0.68
C GLU A 12 21.96 -7.14 -0.60
N GLN A 13 21.80 -7.98 -1.62
CA GLN A 13 21.11 -7.62 -2.87
C GLN A 13 19.65 -7.26 -2.61
N LEU A 14 18.92 -8.02 -1.78
CA LEU A 14 17.55 -7.72 -1.38
C LEU A 14 17.44 -6.38 -0.64
N LEU A 15 18.38 -6.08 0.26
CA LEU A 15 18.41 -4.79 0.96
C LEU A 15 18.69 -3.62 0.01
N ARG A 16 19.61 -3.81 -0.95
CA ARG A 16 19.90 -2.80 -1.99
C ARG A 16 18.68 -2.55 -2.87
N LEU A 17 17.98 -3.62 -3.30
CA LEU A 17 16.74 -3.51 -4.06
C LEU A 17 15.67 -2.76 -3.26
N THR A 18 15.44 -3.15 -2.00
CA THR A 18 14.46 -2.49 -1.11
C THR A 18 14.71 -0.99 -0.99
N ARG A 19 15.98 -0.55 -0.86
CA ARG A 19 16.34 0.88 -0.84
C ARG A 19 16.04 1.58 -2.17
N ARG A 20 16.30 0.92 -3.31
CA ARG A 20 15.95 1.45 -4.64
C ARG A 20 14.44 1.59 -4.79
N LEU A 21 13.68 0.57 -4.39
CA LEU A 21 12.21 0.59 -4.41
C LEU A 21 11.64 1.76 -3.58
N HIS A 22 12.13 1.95 -2.35
CA HIS A 22 11.68 3.06 -1.50
C HIS A 22 12.01 4.44 -2.08
N ARG A 23 13.12 4.57 -2.81
CA ARG A 23 13.51 5.83 -3.46
C ARG A 23 12.56 6.16 -4.61
N ILE A 24 12.36 5.23 -5.53
CA ILE A 24 11.45 5.38 -6.67
C ILE A 24 10.03 5.65 -6.17
N GLN A 25 9.56 4.88 -5.17
CA GLN A 25 8.26 5.12 -4.57
C GLN A 25 8.13 6.52 -3.98
N ARG A 26 9.16 7.04 -3.31
CA ARG A 26 9.15 8.39 -2.75
C ARG A 26 9.08 9.45 -3.85
N GLU A 27 9.91 9.34 -4.88
CA GLU A 27 9.94 10.26 -6.03
C GLU A 27 8.58 10.30 -6.75
N GLN A 28 7.95 9.13 -6.90
CA GLN A 28 6.64 9.01 -7.53
C GLN A 28 5.47 9.50 -6.65
N MET A 29 5.62 9.44 -5.32
CA MET A 29 4.59 9.90 -4.38
C MET A 29 4.70 11.39 -4.03
N GLU A 30 5.87 12.00 -4.21
CA GLU A 30 6.12 13.40 -3.87
C GLU A 30 5.17 14.36 -4.64
N PRO A 31 4.97 14.24 -5.97
CA PRO A 31 4.01 15.07 -6.70
C PRO A 31 2.55 14.85 -6.28
N ILE A 32 2.23 13.67 -5.73
CA ILE A 32 0.88 13.32 -5.28
C ILE A 32 0.59 13.98 -3.91
N GLY A 33 1.63 14.34 -3.15
CA GLY A 33 1.50 15.09 -1.90
C GLY A 33 0.85 14.29 -0.77
N ILE A 34 1.11 12.97 -0.68
CA ILE A 34 0.66 12.11 0.43
C ILE A 34 1.76 11.16 0.90
N THR A 35 1.68 10.76 2.17
CA THR A 35 2.61 9.78 2.76
C THR A 35 2.22 8.33 2.40
N PRO A 36 3.14 7.36 2.53
CA PRO A 36 2.83 5.93 2.36
C PRO A 36 1.69 5.43 3.27
N ALA A 37 1.63 5.91 4.51
CA ALA A 37 0.58 5.55 5.46
C ALA A 37 -0.79 6.12 5.05
N GLN A 38 -0.84 7.38 4.59
CA GLN A 38 -2.05 7.99 4.03
C GLN A 38 -2.52 7.26 2.77
N SER A 39 -1.58 6.89 1.90
CA SER A 39 -1.85 6.08 0.70
C SER A 39 -2.46 4.73 1.06
N ARG A 40 -1.96 4.07 2.11
CA ARG A 40 -2.53 2.82 2.62
C ARG A 40 -3.95 3.03 3.15
N LEU A 41 -4.20 4.11 3.91
CA LEU A 41 -5.54 4.45 4.39
C LEU A 41 -6.52 4.67 3.23
N LEU A 42 -6.16 5.47 2.23
CA LEU A 42 -7.02 5.71 1.06
C LEU A 42 -7.37 4.42 0.32
N ARG A 43 -6.40 3.51 0.14
CA ARG A 43 -6.65 2.18 -0.45
C ARG A 43 -7.59 1.35 0.40
N THR A 44 -7.45 1.40 1.72
CA THR A 44 -8.35 0.71 2.65
C THR A 44 -9.77 1.23 2.53
N VAL A 45 -10.00 2.55 2.55
CA VAL A 45 -11.34 3.14 2.38
C VAL A 45 -11.91 2.79 1.00
N SER A 46 -11.10 2.85 -0.06
CA SER A 46 -11.50 2.47 -1.43
C SER A 46 -11.98 1.03 -1.53
N HIS A 47 -11.47 0.12 -0.70
CA HIS A 47 -11.91 -1.26 -0.72
C HIS A 47 -13.38 -1.39 -0.30
N TYR A 48 -13.81 -0.67 0.73
CA TYR A 48 -15.22 -0.66 1.15
C TYR A 48 -16.12 -0.15 0.02
N ASP A 49 -15.72 0.93 -0.65
CA ASP A 49 -16.45 1.51 -1.78
C ASP A 49 -16.59 0.54 -2.97
N VAL A 50 -15.50 -0.16 -3.35
CA VAL A 50 -15.51 -1.16 -4.43
C VAL A 50 -16.37 -2.38 -4.10
N HIS A 51 -16.40 -2.78 -2.83
CA HIS A 51 -17.20 -3.93 -2.37
C HIS A 51 -18.63 -3.54 -1.95
N HIS A 52 -19.04 -2.28 -2.18
CA HIS A 52 -20.35 -1.75 -1.78
C HIS A 52 -20.65 -1.94 -0.28
N GLU A 53 -19.60 -1.95 0.53
CA GLU A 53 -19.71 -2.00 1.99
C GLU A 53 -19.92 -0.59 2.56
N PRO A 54 -20.59 -0.46 3.72
CA PRO A 54 -20.69 0.81 4.42
C PRO A 54 -19.30 1.41 4.68
N PRO A 55 -19.10 2.74 4.49
CA PRO A 55 -17.79 3.34 4.66
C PRO A 55 -17.24 3.09 6.09
N PRO A 56 -15.94 2.81 6.25
CA PRO A 56 -15.42 2.29 7.50
C PRO A 56 -15.45 3.35 8.61
N ARG A 57 -15.60 2.90 9.86
CA ARG A 57 -15.36 3.74 11.05
C ARG A 57 -13.85 3.79 11.33
N MET A 58 -13.45 4.72 12.19
CA MET A 58 -12.05 4.84 12.64
C MET A 58 -11.50 3.54 13.24
N ALA A 59 -12.32 2.81 14.01
CA ALA A 59 -11.93 1.54 14.62
C ALA A 59 -11.71 0.43 13.56
N ASP A 60 -12.53 0.42 12.51
CA ASP A 60 -12.41 -0.56 11.42
C ASP A 60 -11.11 -0.29 10.62
N LEU A 61 -10.78 0.98 10.38
CA LEU A 61 -9.52 1.40 9.79
C LEU A 61 -8.32 1.02 10.66
N ALA A 62 -8.39 1.22 11.98
CA ALA A 62 -7.31 0.86 12.90
C ALA A 62 -7.00 -0.63 12.85
N LYS A 63 -8.04 -1.47 12.91
CA LYS A 63 -7.92 -2.92 12.81
C LYS A 63 -7.32 -3.35 11.47
N ARG A 64 -7.79 -2.77 10.37
CA ARG A 64 -7.37 -3.18 9.01
C ARG A 64 -5.98 -2.67 8.62
N LEU A 65 -5.54 -1.56 9.21
CA LEU A 65 -4.20 -1.02 9.03
C LEU A 65 -3.19 -1.58 10.02
N ASP A 66 -3.63 -2.32 11.03
CA ASP A 66 -2.82 -2.82 12.16
C ASP A 66 -2.06 -1.69 12.89
N VAL A 67 -2.80 -0.63 13.25
CA VAL A 67 -2.26 0.53 13.95
C VAL A 67 -3.15 0.95 15.10
N VAL A 68 -2.57 1.67 16.07
CA VAL A 68 -3.33 2.23 17.19
C VAL A 68 -4.34 3.31 16.73
N PRO A 69 -5.49 3.47 17.40
CA PRO A 69 -6.53 4.42 17.00
C PRO A 69 -6.04 5.87 16.81
N ARG A 70 -5.13 6.33 17.66
CA ARG A 70 -4.52 7.66 17.55
C ARG A 70 -3.84 7.88 16.20
N ALA A 71 -3.17 6.86 15.66
CA ALA A 71 -2.50 6.97 14.37
C ALA A 71 -3.53 7.14 13.24
N VAL A 72 -4.65 6.43 13.30
CA VAL A 72 -5.75 6.61 12.33
C VAL A 72 -6.30 8.02 12.38
N THR A 73 -6.51 8.59 13.57
CA THR A 73 -6.96 9.99 13.72
C THR A 73 -6.03 10.95 12.99
N THR A 74 -4.73 10.90 13.26
CA THR A 74 -3.74 11.75 12.58
C THR A 74 -3.76 11.57 11.05
N LEU A 75 -3.89 10.33 10.57
CA LEU A 75 -3.93 10.06 9.12
C LEU A 75 -5.19 10.62 8.46
N VAL A 76 -6.35 10.44 9.10
CA VAL A 76 -7.63 10.97 8.59
C VAL A 76 -7.64 12.49 8.64
N ASP A 77 -7.13 13.11 9.71
CA ASP A 77 -7.04 14.57 9.82
C ASP A 77 -6.21 15.18 8.68
N GLY A 78 -5.04 14.60 8.39
CA GLY A 78 -4.22 15.07 7.26
C GLY A 78 -4.87 14.86 5.88
N LEU A 79 -5.62 13.77 5.72
CA LEU A 79 -6.34 13.49 4.47
C LEU A 79 -7.59 14.35 4.32
N GLU A 80 -8.29 14.68 5.41
CA GLU A 80 -9.45 15.56 5.40
C GLU A 80 -9.02 17.02 5.18
N ALA A 81 -7.95 17.46 5.84
CA ALA A 81 -7.35 18.78 5.64
C ALA A 81 -6.90 19.01 4.19
N SER A 82 -6.52 17.94 3.49
CA SER A 82 -6.17 17.98 2.07
C SER A 82 -7.33 17.61 1.13
N GLY A 83 -8.55 17.52 1.66
CA GLY A 83 -9.78 17.34 0.89
C GLY A 83 -9.95 15.95 0.26
N ARG A 84 -9.17 14.95 0.66
CA ARG A 84 -9.17 13.60 0.06
C ARG A 84 -10.15 12.64 0.72
N VAL A 85 -10.49 12.88 1.98
CA VAL A 85 -11.53 12.15 2.70
C VAL A 85 -12.47 13.14 3.39
N ARG A 86 -13.64 12.66 3.81
CA ARG A 86 -14.56 13.40 4.66
C ARG A 86 -15.17 12.50 5.72
N ARG A 87 -15.46 13.08 6.89
CA ARG A 87 -16.26 12.44 7.94
C ARG A 87 -17.74 12.64 7.67
N VAL A 88 -18.51 11.55 7.68
CA VAL A 88 -19.97 11.59 7.54
C VAL A 88 -20.64 10.86 8.72
N PRO A 89 -21.77 11.36 9.23
CA PRO A 89 -22.58 10.61 10.18
C PRO A 89 -23.11 9.33 9.54
N ASP A 90 -23.17 8.25 10.31
CA ASP A 90 -23.83 7.02 9.88
C ASP A 90 -25.35 7.28 9.67
N PRO A 91 -25.95 6.78 8.57
CA PRO A 91 -27.35 7.01 8.24
C PRO A 91 -28.33 6.41 9.26
N THR A 92 -27.93 5.35 9.95
CA THR A 92 -28.73 4.64 10.97
C THR A 92 -28.44 5.12 12.40
N ASN A 93 -27.24 5.64 12.65
CA ASN A 93 -26.86 6.15 13.97
C ASN A 93 -25.91 7.35 13.87
N ARG A 94 -26.46 8.57 13.94
CA ARG A 94 -25.69 9.83 13.82
C ARG A 94 -24.56 10.01 14.86
N ARG A 95 -24.50 9.21 15.93
CA ARG A 95 -23.38 9.21 16.89
C ARG A 95 -22.15 8.48 16.36
N VAL A 96 -22.30 7.70 15.29
CA VAL A 96 -21.22 6.99 14.61
C VAL A 96 -20.72 7.83 13.45
N ILE A 97 -19.41 7.99 13.34
CA ILE A 97 -18.74 8.67 12.24
C ILE A 97 -18.09 7.65 11.32
N ARG A 98 -18.30 7.83 10.02
CA ARG A 98 -17.71 7.02 8.95
C ARG A 98 -16.82 7.89 8.07
N ILE A 99 -15.84 7.25 7.43
CA ILE A 99 -14.85 7.91 6.58
C ILE A 99 -15.11 7.55 5.12
N GLU A 100 -15.37 8.57 4.31
CA GLU A 100 -15.62 8.44 2.87
C GLU A 100 -14.51 9.09 2.05
N LEU A 101 -14.28 8.55 0.85
CA LEU A 101 -13.45 9.22 -0.16
C LEU A 101 -14.24 10.36 -0.80
N THR A 102 -13.58 11.49 -0.97
CA THR A 102 -14.06 12.55 -1.87
C THR A 102 -13.65 12.24 -3.31
N ASP A 103 -14.11 13.05 -4.26
CA ASP A 103 -13.64 12.97 -5.65
C ASP A 103 -12.13 13.20 -5.79
N ILE A 104 -11.57 14.09 -4.96
CA ILE A 104 -10.12 14.33 -4.88
C ILE A 104 -9.41 13.08 -4.35
N GLY A 105 -9.99 12.39 -3.35
CA GLY A 105 -9.47 11.11 -2.86
C GLY A 105 -9.47 10.01 -3.91
N ARG A 106 -10.57 9.89 -4.66
CA ARG A 106 -10.70 8.95 -5.79
C ARG A 106 -9.70 9.27 -6.91
N ALA A 107 -9.51 10.54 -7.24
CA ALA A 107 -8.50 10.99 -8.21
C ALA A 107 -7.07 10.69 -7.74
N THR A 108 -6.78 10.94 -6.47
CA THR A 108 -5.50 10.61 -5.83
C THR A 108 -5.20 9.12 -5.95
N LEU A 109 -6.20 8.25 -5.76
CA LEU A 109 -6.05 6.81 -5.96
C LEU A 109 -5.76 6.41 -7.41
N ARG A 110 -6.31 7.13 -8.39
CA ARG A 110 -5.94 6.90 -9.80
C ARG A 110 -4.50 7.30 -10.06
N ALA A 111 -4.07 8.47 -9.60
CA ALA A 111 -2.68 8.92 -9.71
C ALA A 111 -1.70 7.94 -9.05
N LEU A 112 -2.03 7.43 -7.85
CA LEU A 112 -1.23 6.41 -7.16
C LEU A 112 -1.10 5.10 -7.95
N ARG A 113 -2.16 4.68 -8.66
CA ARG A 113 -2.12 3.48 -9.50
C ARG A 113 -1.18 3.69 -10.69
N THR A 114 -1.26 4.83 -11.35
CA THR A 114 -0.35 5.20 -12.46
C THR A 114 1.09 5.26 -11.97
N ALA A 115 1.36 6.01 -10.90
CA ALA A 115 2.69 6.15 -10.33
C ALA A 115 3.31 4.80 -9.91
N ARG A 116 2.49 3.86 -9.39
CA ARG A 116 2.94 2.50 -9.09
C ARG A 116 3.26 1.69 -10.36
N ARG A 117 2.49 1.87 -11.43
CA ARG A 117 2.73 1.20 -12.72
C ARG A 117 4.04 1.70 -13.34
N ASP A 118 4.25 3.02 -13.36
CA ASP A 118 5.45 3.63 -13.93
C ASP A 118 6.69 3.24 -13.14
N ALA A 119 6.60 3.20 -11.80
CA ALA A 119 7.65 2.67 -10.95
C ALA A 119 7.99 1.21 -11.31
N ALA A 120 6.97 0.36 -11.48
CA ALA A 120 7.19 -1.04 -11.83
C ALA A 120 7.85 -1.20 -13.21
N GLU A 121 7.47 -0.38 -14.20
CA GLU A 121 8.12 -0.36 -15.51
C GLU A 121 9.60 0.03 -15.40
N ASP A 122 9.95 1.06 -14.64
CA ASP A 122 11.35 1.48 -14.43
C ASP A 122 12.18 0.43 -13.68
N ILE A 123 11.63 -0.14 -12.61
CA ILE A 123 12.31 -1.16 -11.79
C ILE A 123 12.61 -2.42 -12.61
N LEU A 124 11.66 -2.85 -13.45
CA LEU A 124 11.73 -4.09 -14.20
C LEU A 124 12.28 -3.88 -15.62
N ALA A 125 12.55 -2.65 -16.05
CA ALA A 125 13.09 -2.32 -17.36
C ALA A 125 14.34 -3.15 -17.75
N PRO A 126 15.29 -3.45 -16.84
CA PRO A 126 16.46 -4.26 -17.18
C PRO A 126 16.17 -5.74 -17.43
N LEU A 127 14.97 -6.23 -17.11
CA LEU A 127 14.60 -7.64 -17.21
C LEU A 127 13.73 -7.89 -18.45
N ASP A 128 14.04 -8.96 -19.18
CA ASP A 128 13.17 -9.50 -20.23
C ASP A 128 11.95 -10.23 -19.65
N ALA A 129 11.08 -10.77 -20.52
CA ALA A 129 9.85 -11.42 -20.10
C ALA A 129 10.09 -12.68 -19.26
N ASP A 130 11.02 -13.53 -19.68
CA ASP A 130 11.33 -14.80 -19.02
C ASP A 130 11.95 -14.55 -17.63
N GLN A 131 12.85 -13.56 -17.53
CA GLN A 131 13.45 -13.14 -16.26
C GLN A 131 12.40 -12.58 -15.29
N ARG A 132 11.41 -11.83 -15.79
CA ARG A 132 10.30 -11.32 -14.96
C ARG A 132 9.42 -12.44 -14.43
N GLU A 133 9.16 -13.46 -15.24
CA GLU A 133 8.40 -14.65 -14.81
C GLU A 133 9.13 -15.41 -13.71
N VAL A 134 10.42 -15.68 -13.90
CA VAL A 134 11.27 -16.35 -12.90
C VAL A 134 11.32 -15.54 -11.60
N LEU A 135 11.58 -14.23 -11.68
CA LEU A 135 11.61 -13.36 -10.51
C LEU A 135 10.25 -13.33 -9.79
N GLY A 136 9.15 -13.28 -10.54
CA GLY A 136 7.79 -13.34 -10.00
C GLY A 136 7.55 -14.61 -9.19
N GLY A 137 7.94 -15.77 -9.73
CA GLY A 137 7.83 -17.05 -9.02
C GLY A 137 8.65 -17.10 -7.73
N LEU A 138 9.89 -16.62 -7.76
CA LEU A 138 10.77 -16.57 -6.58
C LEU A 138 10.22 -15.63 -5.50
N LEU A 139 9.72 -14.45 -5.89
CA LEU A 139 9.13 -13.50 -4.94
C LEU A 139 7.86 -14.05 -4.31
N SER A 140 6.98 -14.70 -5.08
CA SER A 140 5.78 -15.35 -4.53
C SER A 140 6.15 -16.41 -3.50
N ALA A 141 7.17 -17.23 -3.78
CA ALA A 141 7.65 -18.23 -2.81
C ALA A 141 8.16 -17.61 -1.49
N LEU A 142 8.76 -16.41 -1.56
CA LEU A 142 9.21 -15.67 -0.37
C LEU A 142 8.08 -14.97 0.40
N VAL A 143 7.05 -14.48 -0.31
CA VAL A 143 5.93 -13.72 0.30
C VAL A 143 4.87 -14.65 0.88
N ASP A 144 4.48 -15.68 0.16
CA ASP A 144 3.43 -16.61 0.58
C ASP A 144 3.96 -17.67 1.55
N GLY A 145 5.30 -17.76 1.68
CA GLY A 145 5.99 -18.87 2.31
C GLY A 145 5.92 -20.13 1.44
N MET A 146 6.85 -21.07 1.61
CA MET A 146 6.61 -22.41 1.07
C MET A 146 5.33 -22.94 1.74
N PRO A 147 4.31 -23.43 1.00
CA PRO A 147 3.23 -24.16 1.62
C PRO A 147 3.89 -25.26 2.46
N GLU A 148 3.57 -25.31 3.76
CA GLU A 148 4.00 -26.38 4.64
C GLU A 148 3.78 -27.70 3.89
N ARG A 149 4.85 -28.44 3.66
CA ARG A 149 4.73 -29.79 3.09
C ARG A 149 3.87 -30.55 4.07
N ARG A 150 2.58 -30.70 3.75
CA ARG A 150 1.69 -31.61 4.45
C ARG A 150 2.34 -32.98 4.35
N CYS A 151 2.83 -33.45 5.49
CA CYS A 151 3.22 -34.83 5.72
C CYS A 151 1.98 -35.72 5.61
#